data_AF-A0A0V0YF18-F1
#
_entry.id   AF-A0A0V0YF18-F1
#
_cell.length_a   1.000
_cell.length_b   1.000
_cell.length_c   1.000
_cell.angle_alpha   90.00
_cell.angle_beta   90.00
_cell.angle_gamma   90.00
#
_symmetry.space_group_name_H-M   'P 1'
#
loop_
_entity.id
_entity.type
_entity.pdbx_description
1 polymer ?
#
loop_
_entity_poly.entity_id
_entity_poly.type
_entity_poly.pdbx_seq_one_letter_code
_entity_poly.pdbx_strand_id
1 'polypeptide(L)'
;MLSCKVLSLNRHFSRSILSKFSYSSMPSLKDKFEEHKVIPDVVDQAPTQLLEVKYKSGVQADLGNVLTPTQVKEPPSLNWVTTPGALYTIVLTDPDAPSRQNPKFREWHHWLVANIPGCEINKGEVLSDYIGSGPPQGTGLHRYVFLVYQQKSNLTDKEHGHLTNRSGNNRGGFNIRKFAAKHDLGAPIAGNFYQAEWDDYVPILYEQLGAKHNFRPNVVGNYLPLLIGDVVRVLQFSGEWYYGCLDNDMTKVGVFPISFVEEKHANFENNELGSIAQTAVYSVLTVLKEWRKMCRESFEQRGSIDIGKIFPMMKDIINWRSQIVSKKLSLEEVKKLNYKIALKIDLGNKYSRAFVFFSGMQDLLFLHFRMLGADVIVRDIHGNELQTENCSVAELHKHHLETAERIATEIRHSSRAEKFMQTKRSQSNWNLLLTFVEFHHPYMNNGELSFMLFDGRLWHGISYAHA
;
A
#
# COMPACT_ATOMS: atom_id res chain seq x y z
N MET A 1 -27.93 49.73 -4.76
CA MET A 1 -29.09 49.26 -5.53
C MET A 1 -29.15 50.08 -6.82
N LEU A 2 -29.14 49.40 -7.98
CA LEU A 2 -29.55 49.85 -9.33
C LEU A 2 -28.71 50.99 -9.98
N SER A 3 -27.80 50.68 -10.90
CA SER A 3 -28.01 50.48 -12.35
C SER A 3 -27.95 51.79 -13.15
N CYS A 4 -26.98 51.96 -14.06
CA CYS A 4 -27.18 51.81 -15.51
C CYS A 4 -25.96 52.31 -16.31
N LYS A 5 -25.84 51.78 -17.53
CA LYS A 5 -24.74 51.84 -18.49
C LYS A 5 -24.70 53.12 -19.35
N VAL A 6 -23.45 53.52 -19.67
CA VAL A 6 -22.88 53.96 -20.96
C VAL A 6 -23.49 55.17 -21.68
N LEU A 7 -22.65 56.21 -21.91
CA LEU A 7 -22.61 56.96 -23.18
C LEU A 7 -21.17 57.41 -23.53
N SER A 8 -20.68 56.88 -24.66
CA SER A 8 -19.89 57.50 -25.74
C SER A 8 -19.04 58.76 -25.45
N LEU A 9 -17.76 58.71 -25.83
CA LEU A 9 -17.04 59.89 -26.33
C LEU A 9 -16.09 59.52 -27.47
N ASN A 10 -16.34 60.14 -28.62
CA ASN A 10 -15.55 60.05 -29.83
C ASN A 10 -14.68 61.30 -29.94
N ARG A 11 -13.42 61.07 -30.31
CA ARG A 11 -12.46 61.96 -31.00
C ARG A 11 -11.78 63.14 -30.27
N HIS A 12 -10.44 62.98 -30.30
CA HIS A 12 -9.39 63.98 -30.44
C HIS A 12 -8.95 64.76 -29.20
N PHE A 13 -7.88 64.30 -28.56
CA PHE A 13 -6.84 65.20 -28.07
C PHE A 13 -5.43 64.59 -28.18
N SER A 14 -4.57 65.34 -28.89
CA SER A 14 -3.12 65.44 -28.85
C SER A 14 -2.20 64.22 -29.12
N ARG A 15 -1.56 64.28 -30.30
CA ARG A 15 -0.27 63.67 -30.61
C ARG A 15 0.83 64.34 -29.75
N SER A 16 1.34 63.68 -28.72
CA SER A 16 2.73 63.89 -28.21
C SER A 16 3.14 63.07 -26.95
N ILE A 17 2.31 62.16 -26.42
CA ILE A 17 2.67 61.37 -25.21
C ILE A 17 2.83 59.85 -25.48
N LEU A 18 2.81 59.41 -26.74
CA LEU A 18 2.92 57.98 -27.10
C LEU A 18 4.32 57.53 -27.57
N SER A 19 5.40 57.99 -26.94
CA SER A 19 6.76 57.50 -27.22
C SER A 19 7.40 56.67 -26.09
N LYS A 20 6.62 56.20 -25.09
CA LYS A 20 7.15 55.38 -23.99
C LYS A 20 6.31 54.17 -23.57
N PHE A 21 5.50 53.60 -24.45
CA PHE A 21 5.05 52.22 -24.27
C PHE A 21 5.80 51.33 -25.25
N SER A 22 6.87 50.74 -24.74
CA SER A 22 7.49 49.54 -25.31
C SER A 22 6.38 48.51 -25.54
N TYR A 23 6.18 48.12 -26.80
CA TYR A 23 5.47 46.90 -27.13
C TYR A 23 6.32 45.75 -26.57
N SER A 24 6.00 45.27 -25.37
CA SER A 24 6.52 43.97 -24.91
C SER A 24 5.90 42.91 -25.82
N SER A 25 6.68 42.38 -26.77
CA SER A 25 6.31 41.18 -27.52
C SER A 25 5.90 40.10 -26.52
N MET A 26 4.75 39.44 -26.73
CA MET A 26 4.39 38.30 -25.90
C MET A 26 5.53 37.26 -25.94
N PRO A 27 5.90 36.65 -24.80
CA PRO A 27 6.98 35.68 -24.75
C PRO A 27 6.69 34.54 -25.74
N SER A 28 7.66 34.20 -26.57
CA SER A 28 7.54 33.05 -27.46
C SER A 28 7.53 31.74 -26.65
N LEU A 29 7.04 30.66 -27.25
CA LEU A 29 7.09 29.31 -26.66
C LEU A 29 8.51 28.95 -26.18
N LYS A 30 9.51 29.31 -27.00
CA LYS A 30 10.92 29.13 -26.68
C LYS A 30 11.32 29.90 -25.42
N ASP A 31 10.97 31.18 -25.33
CA ASP A 31 11.30 32.02 -24.18
C ASP A 31 10.75 31.41 -22.88
N LYS A 32 9.53 30.84 -22.92
CA LYS A 32 8.93 30.17 -21.75
C LYS A 32 9.65 28.88 -21.36
N PHE A 33 10.07 28.07 -22.34
CA PHE A 33 10.84 26.86 -22.08
C PHE A 33 12.22 27.18 -21.48
N GLU A 34 12.86 28.27 -21.92
CA GLU A 34 14.14 28.75 -21.38
C GLU A 34 13.98 29.40 -20.00
N GLU A 35 12.97 30.26 -19.81
CA GLU A 35 12.65 30.94 -18.55
C GLU A 35 12.46 29.93 -17.40
N HIS A 36 11.70 28.87 -17.64
CA HIS A 36 11.45 27.83 -16.66
C HIS A 36 12.54 26.76 -16.58
N LYS A 37 13.63 26.92 -17.32
CA LYS A 37 14.75 25.97 -17.43
C LYS A 37 14.35 24.58 -17.95
N VAL A 38 13.20 24.45 -18.62
CA VAL A 38 12.86 23.20 -19.34
C VAL A 38 13.92 22.95 -20.40
N ILE A 39 14.39 24.02 -21.03
CA ILE A 39 15.70 24.09 -21.68
C ILE A 39 16.65 24.77 -20.67
N PRO A 40 17.76 24.12 -20.25
CA PRO A 40 18.33 22.89 -20.78
C PRO A 40 18.04 21.65 -19.92
N ASP A 41 17.15 21.65 -18.92
CA ASP A 41 17.03 20.50 -18.02
C ASP A 41 16.46 19.25 -18.72
N VAL A 42 15.47 19.41 -19.60
CA VAL A 42 14.68 18.32 -20.21
C VAL A 42 15.00 18.11 -21.69
N VAL A 43 15.02 19.20 -22.47
CA VAL A 43 15.28 19.19 -23.91
C VAL A 43 16.27 20.28 -24.30
N ASP A 44 16.88 20.14 -25.47
CA ASP A 44 17.90 21.08 -25.98
C ASP A 44 17.31 22.09 -26.98
N GLN A 45 16.12 21.82 -27.49
CA GLN A 45 15.41 22.64 -28.46
C GLN A 45 13.95 22.80 -28.05
N ALA A 46 13.40 24.00 -28.24
CA ALA A 46 11.99 24.25 -27.99
C ALA A 46 11.12 23.53 -29.03
N PRO A 47 9.93 23.04 -28.64
CA PRO A 47 8.97 22.52 -29.59
C PRO A 47 8.56 23.57 -30.63
N THR A 48 8.16 23.13 -31.83
CA THR A 48 7.81 24.05 -32.93
C THR A 48 6.38 24.60 -32.81
N GLN A 49 5.51 23.96 -32.02
CA GLN A 49 4.15 24.42 -31.73
C GLN A 49 3.75 24.17 -30.27
N LEU A 50 2.76 24.94 -29.81
CA LEU A 50 2.15 24.77 -28.50
C LEU A 50 1.26 23.53 -28.49
N LEU A 51 1.40 22.68 -27.47
CA LEU A 51 0.48 21.59 -27.21
C LEU A 51 -0.73 22.08 -26.39
N GLU A 52 -1.95 21.86 -26.86
CA GLU A 52 -3.14 22.10 -26.04
C GLU A 52 -3.32 20.96 -25.04
N VAL A 53 -3.33 21.28 -23.75
CA VAL A 53 -3.51 20.31 -22.65
C VAL A 53 -4.70 20.75 -21.80
N LYS A 54 -5.82 20.02 -21.88
CA LYS A 54 -7.06 20.36 -21.16
C LYS A 54 -7.47 19.23 -20.23
N TYR A 55 -7.69 19.54 -18.97
CA TYR A 55 -8.12 18.59 -17.95
C TYR A 55 -9.64 18.61 -17.78
N LYS A 56 -10.21 17.46 -17.41
CA LYS A 56 -11.66 17.34 -17.14
C LYS A 56 -12.15 18.23 -15.99
N SER A 57 -11.25 18.64 -15.09
CA SER A 57 -11.51 19.60 -14.02
C SER A 57 -11.78 21.03 -14.54
N GLY A 58 -11.56 21.30 -15.83
CA GLY A 58 -11.77 22.60 -16.46
C GLY A 58 -10.50 23.46 -16.54
N VAL A 59 -9.38 23.01 -15.97
CA VAL A 59 -8.09 23.71 -16.08
C VAL A 59 -7.33 23.28 -17.33
N GLN A 60 -6.35 24.09 -17.73
CA GLN A 60 -5.45 23.81 -18.84
C GLN A 60 -4.01 24.17 -18.47
N ALA A 61 -3.04 23.45 -19.03
CA ALA A 61 -1.63 23.85 -18.91
C ALA A 61 -1.36 25.05 -19.83
N ASP A 62 -0.65 26.03 -19.30
CA ASP A 62 -0.34 27.28 -19.98
C ASP A 62 1.07 27.72 -19.58
N LEU A 63 2.07 27.10 -20.21
CA LEU A 63 3.47 27.51 -20.23
C LEU A 63 4.05 27.89 -18.86
N GLY A 64 3.79 27.05 -17.85
CA GLY A 64 4.34 27.20 -16.50
C GLY A 64 3.37 27.74 -15.45
N ASN A 65 2.09 27.92 -15.79
CA ASN A 65 1.05 28.20 -14.80
C ASN A 65 1.01 27.14 -13.69
N VAL A 66 0.53 27.53 -12.51
CA VAL A 66 0.42 26.62 -11.36
C VAL A 66 -0.95 25.93 -11.39
N LEU A 67 -0.95 24.59 -11.35
CA LEU A 67 -2.13 23.75 -11.23
C LEU A 67 -1.98 22.84 -10.01
N THR A 68 -3.08 22.52 -9.33
CA THR A 68 -3.00 21.65 -8.14
C THR A 68 -3.01 20.18 -8.53
N PRO A 69 -2.32 19.29 -7.78
CA PRO A 69 -2.40 17.84 -7.99
C PRO A 69 -3.83 17.31 -8.09
N THR A 70 -4.74 17.82 -7.25
CA THR A 70 -6.17 17.48 -7.31
C THR A 70 -6.82 17.78 -8.67
N GLN A 71 -6.47 18.91 -9.30
CA GLN A 71 -7.04 19.31 -10.59
C GLN A 71 -6.52 18.45 -11.75
N VAL A 72 -5.29 17.94 -11.63
CA VAL A 72 -4.57 17.21 -12.70
C VAL A 72 -4.47 15.70 -12.44
N LYS A 73 -5.25 15.17 -11.49
CA LYS A 73 -5.21 13.75 -11.10
C LYS A 73 -5.61 12.76 -12.20
N GLU A 74 -6.45 13.18 -13.14
CA GLU A 74 -6.89 12.39 -14.29
C GLU A 74 -6.14 12.79 -15.57
N PRO A 75 -5.94 11.87 -16.55
CA PRO A 75 -5.27 12.21 -17.80
C PRO A 75 -6.02 13.31 -18.59
N PRO A 76 -5.29 14.28 -19.18
CA PRO A 76 -5.90 15.35 -19.97
C PRO A 76 -6.27 14.90 -21.38
N SER A 77 -7.13 15.66 -22.05
CA SER A 77 -7.22 15.65 -23.52
C SER A 77 -6.10 16.50 -24.12
N LEU A 78 -5.41 15.98 -25.13
CA LEU A 78 -4.35 16.68 -25.83
C LEU A 78 -4.74 16.97 -27.28
N ASN A 79 -4.29 18.10 -27.81
CA ASN A 79 -4.45 18.44 -29.23
C ASN A 79 -3.22 19.19 -29.78
N TRP A 80 -2.81 18.84 -30.99
CA TRP A 80 -1.71 19.47 -31.73
C TRP A 80 -1.94 19.34 -33.24
N VAL A 81 -1.23 20.13 -34.04
CA VAL A 81 -1.28 19.99 -35.51
C VAL A 81 -0.55 18.72 -35.92
N THR A 82 -1.26 17.84 -36.63
CA THR A 82 -0.76 16.53 -37.08
C THR A 82 -0.49 16.51 -38.59
N THR A 83 0.40 15.61 -39.01
CA THR A 83 0.64 15.27 -40.41
C THR A 83 -0.20 14.03 -40.75
N PRO A 84 -0.93 14.03 -41.88
CA PRO A 84 -1.73 12.87 -42.29
C PRO A 84 -0.89 11.58 -42.35
N GLY A 85 -1.38 10.52 -41.69
CA GLY A 85 -0.73 9.21 -41.66
C GLY A 85 0.49 9.10 -40.74
N ALA A 86 0.89 10.17 -40.06
CA ALA A 86 2.00 10.12 -39.11
C ALA A 86 1.59 9.51 -37.76
N LEU A 87 2.56 8.87 -37.11
CA LEU A 87 2.47 8.38 -35.74
C LEU A 87 3.19 9.32 -34.78
N TYR A 88 2.74 9.34 -33.54
CA TYR A 88 3.30 10.22 -32.51
C TYR A 88 3.56 9.48 -31.20
N THR A 89 4.58 9.94 -30.49
CA THR A 89 4.86 9.57 -29.09
C THR A 89 4.64 10.79 -28.21
N ILE A 90 3.91 10.63 -27.11
CA ILE A 90 3.78 11.65 -26.06
C ILE A 90 4.52 11.21 -24.81
N VAL A 91 5.15 12.16 -24.12
CA VAL A 91 5.66 11.96 -22.77
C VAL A 91 5.18 13.08 -21.85
N LEU A 92 4.87 12.74 -20.60
CA LEU A 92 4.78 13.67 -19.48
C LEU A 92 5.91 13.34 -18.51
N THR A 93 6.76 14.32 -18.20
CA THR A 93 7.99 14.11 -17.41
C THR A 93 8.18 15.19 -16.34
N ASP A 94 8.69 14.81 -15.17
CA ASP A 94 9.04 15.68 -14.04
C ASP A 94 10.57 15.70 -13.86
N PRO A 95 11.26 16.80 -14.23
CA PRO A 95 12.69 16.95 -14.00
C PRO A 95 13.06 17.32 -12.56
N ASP A 96 12.10 17.54 -11.68
CA ASP A 96 12.32 18.08 -10.35
C ASP A 96 12.19 17.01 -9.26
N ALA A 97 11.95 15.74 -9.58
CA ALA A 97 11.86 14.69 -8.56
C ALA A 97 13.21 14.38 -7.85
N PRO A 98 13.26 14.24 -6.50
CA PRO A 98 12.20 14.48 -5.54
C PRO A 98 12.04 15.97 -5.15
N SER A 99 13.04 16.82 -5.41
CA SER A 99 12.90 18.28 -5.34
C SER A 99 13.74 18.98 -6.39
N ARG A 100 13.30 20.16 -6.85
CA ARG A 100 14.02 20.96 -7.86
C ARG A 100 15.44 21.33 -7.41
N GLN A 101 15.64 21.52 -6.10
CA GLN A 101 16.94 21.86 -5.51
C GLN A 101 17.89 20.65 -5.50
N ASN A 102 17.36 19.42 -5.37
CA ASN A 102 18.15 18.19 -5.36
C ASN A 102 17.45 17.08 -6.19
N PRO A 103 17.47 17.18 -7.52
CA PRO A 103 16.61 16.38 -8.40
C PRO A 103 17.22 14.98 -8.68
N LYS A 104 17.37 14.17 -7.63
CA LYS A 104 18.01 12.84 -7.65
C LYS A 104 17.36 11.84 -8.60
N PHE A 105 16.05 11.95 -8.82
CA PHE A 105 15.28 11.05 -9.69
C PHE A 105 14.98 11.66 -11.05
N ARG A 106 15.64 12.77 -11.41
CA ARG A 106 15.47 13.41 -12.72
C ARG A 106 15.77 12.41 -13.85
N GLU A 107 14.87 12.23 -14.80
CA GLU A 107 13.47 12.66 -14.82
C GLU A 107 12.56 11.55 -14.28
N TRP A 108 11.41 11.92 -13.71
CA TRP A 108 10.36 10.96 -13.37
C TRP A 108 9.24 11.05 -14.41
N HIS A 109 9.03 9.99 -15.19
CA HIS A 109 8.03 10.02 -16.26
C HIS A 109 6.65 9.57 -15.76
N HIS A 110 5.69 10.48 -15.89
CA HIS A 110 4.31 10.34 -15.45
C HIS A 110 3.42 9.66 -16.48
N TRP A 111 3.75 9.77 -17.76
CA TRP A 111 2.97 9.17 -18.84
C TRP A 111 3.83 8.99 -20.08
N LEU A 112 3.71 7.84 -20.76
CA LEU A 112 4.41 7.56 -22.02
C LEU A 112 3.51 6.72 -22.91
N VAL A 113 3.12 7.26 -24.06
CA VAL A 113 2.28 6.58 -25.04
C VAL A 113 2.92 6.76 -26.43
N ALA A 114 3.18 5.64 -27.10
CA ALA A 114 3.76 5.59 -28.43
C ALA A 114 2.69 5.22 -29.47
N ASN A 115 3.06 5.26 -30.75
CA ASN A 115 2.26 4.75 -31.86
C ASN A 115 0.85 5.39 -31.96
N ILE A 116 0.73 6.66 -31.56
CA ILE A 116 -0.54 7.39 -31.59
C ILE A 116 -0.81 7.82 -33.04
N PRO A 117 -1.89 7.34 -33.69
CA PRO A 117 -2.24 7.81 -35.02
C PRO A 117 -2.88 9.21 -34.93
N GLY A 118 -2.26 10.20 -35.58
CA GLY A 118 -2.72 11.59 -35.49
C GLY A 118 -2.72 12.10 -34.04
N CYS A 119 -3.88 12.45 -33.50
CA CYS A 119 -4.07 12.86 -32.10
C CYS A 119 -4.96 11.89 -31.29
N GLU A 120 -5.22 10.69 -31.80
CA GLU A 120 -6.09 9.69 -31.18
C GLU A 120 -5.34 8.87 -30.10
N ILE A 121 -5.05 9.49 -28.95
CA ILE A 121 -4.21 8.88 -27.88
C ILE A 121 -4.71 7.49 -27.46
N ASN A 122 -6.02 7.29 -27.43
CA ASN A 122 -6.66 6.01 -27.06
C ASN A 122 -6.35 4.86 -28.03
N LYS A 123 -5.87 5.15 -29.24
CA LYS A 123 -5.40 4.16 -30.22
C LYS A 123 -3.88 3.93 -30.15
N GLY A 124 -3.16 4.68 -29.32
CA GLY A 124 -1.74 4.50 -29.09
C GLY A 124 -1.43 3.31 -28.17
N GLU A 125 -0.16 2.94 -28.16
CA GLU A 125 0.41 1.93 -27.28
C GLU A 125 0.91 2.58 -25.98
N VAL A 126 0.28 2.25 -24.86
CA VAL A 126 0.66 2.80 -23.54
C VAL A 126 1.85 2.03 -23.00
N LEU A 127 3.02 2.67 -22.95
CA LEU A 127 4.24 2.13 -22.33
C LEU A 127 4.30 2.44 -20.84
N SER A 128 3.71 3.55 -20.42
CA SER A 128 3.58 3.90 -19.01
C SER A 128 2.26 4.61 -18.78
N ASP A 129 1.41 4.05 -17.93
CA ASP A 129 0.11 4.63 -17.58
C ASP A 129 0.28 6.00 -16.94
N TYR A 130 -0.76 6.84 -17.10
CA TYR A 130 -0.81 8.17 -16.53
C TYR A 130 -0.83 8.12 -14.98
N ILE A 131 0.07 8.90 -14.38
CA ILE A 131 0.08 9.25 -12.97
C ILE A 131 0.03 10.78 -12.86
N GLY A 132 -0.93 11.32 -12.10
CA GLY A 132 -1.02 12.76 -11.85
C GLY A 132 0.16 13.33 -11.08
N SER A 133 0.15 14.64 -10.84
CA SER A 133 1.21 15.29 -10.06
C SER A 133 1.27 14.75 -8.62
N GLY A 134 2.50 14.55 -8.13
CA GLY A 134 2.74 14.04 -6.78
C GLY A 134 4.01 14.61 -6.15
N PRO A 135 4.22 15.95 -6.14
CA PRO A 135 5.40 16.53 -5.51
C PRO A 135 5.35 16.29 -3.99
N PRO A 136 6.45 15.85 -3.34
CA PRO A 136 6.45 15.62 -1.90
C PRO A 136 6.19 16.91 -1.09
N GLN A 137 5.71 16.76 0.14
CA GLN A 137 5.45 17.91 1.00
C GLN A 137 6.76 18.67 1.30
N GLY A 138 6.75 19.99 1.13
CA GLY A 138 7.89 20.86 1.43
C GLY A 138 8.97 20.93 0.34
N THR A 139 8.80 20.30 -0.82
CA THR A 139 9.77 20.37 -1.95
C THR A 139 9.51 21.53 -2.90
N GLY A 140 8.37 22.21 -2.75
CA GLY A 140 7.94 23.35 -3.56
C GLY A 140 7.39 22.92 -4.93
N LEU A 141 7.46 23.83 -5.89
CA LEU A 141 6.92 23.63 -7.24
C LEU A 141 7.82 22.71 -8.08
N HIS A 142 7.22 21.65 -8.62
CA HIS A 142 7.78 20.77 -9.64
C HIS A 142 7.22 21.11 -11.01
N ARG A 143 8.03 20.98 -12.05
CA ARG A 143 7.61 21.17 -13.45
C ARG A 143 7.08 19.86 -14.03
N TYR A 144 5.92 19.91 -14.67
CA TYR A 144 5.32 18.79 -15.38
C TYR A 144 5.30 19.09 -16.87
N VAL A 145 6.22 18.48 -17.61
CA VAL A 145 6.52 18.83 -18.99
C VAL A 145 5.92 17.81 -19.96
N PHE A 146 5.01 18.27 -20.82
CA PHE A 146 4.50 17.49 -21.95
C PHE A 146 5.35 17.73 -23.19
N LEU A 147 5.74 16.64 -23.85
CA LEU A 147 6.43 16.67 -25.14
C LEU A 147 5.76 15.68 -26.10
N VAL A 148 5.64 16.09 -27.36
CA VAL A 148 5.16 15.25 -28.46
C VAL A 148 6.25 15.14 -29.50
N TYR A 149 6.52 13.91 -29.93
CA TYR A 149 7.48 13.59 -30.98
C TYR A 149 6.75 12.94 -32.15
N GLN A 150 7.12 13.33 -33.36
CA GLN A 150 6.67 12.64 -34.57
C GLN A 150 7.56 11.43 -34.84
N GLN A 151 6.95 10.27 -35.02
CA GLN A 151 7.67 9.04 -35.32
C GLN A 151 7.90 8.89 -36.83
N LYS A 152 9.07 8.38 -37.20
CA LYS A 152 9.37 8.00 -38.59
C LYS A 152 8.74 6.66 -38.98
N SER A 153 8.54 5.78 -38.00
CA SER A 153 7.94 4.45 -38.15
C SER A 153 7.24 4.01 -36.87
N ASN A 154 6.62 2.83 -36.89
CA ASN A 154 6.10 2.22 -35.67
C ASN A 154 7.25 2.00 -34.67
N LEU A 155 7.03 2.39 -33.42
CA LEU A 155 7.98 2.28 -32.31
C LEU A 155 7.73 0.97 -31.56
N THR A 156 8.78 0.29 -31.12
CA THR A 156 8.65 -0.89 -30.26
C THR A 156 9.76 -0.85 -29.20
N ASP A 157 9.39 -0.87 -27.93
CA ASP A 157 10.36 -0.90 -26.82
C ASP A 157 10.02 -1.99 -25.79
N LYS A 158 10.40 -3.23 -26.11
CA LYS A 158 10.16 -4.39 -25.24
C LYS A 158 10.92 -4.30 -23.92
N GLU A 159 12.05 -3.58 -23.89
CA GLU A 159 12.88 -3.43 -22.69
C GLU A 159 12.23 -2.48 -21.67
N HIS A 160 11.56 -1.42 -22.16
CA HIS A 160 10.77 -0.53 -21.30
C HIS A 160 9.60 -1.27 -20.65
N GLY A 161 8.97 -2.17 -21.40
CA GLY A 161 7.79 -2.91 -20.94
C GLY A 161 6.58 -2.00 -20.73
N HIS A 162 5.69 -2.39 -19.84
CA HIS A 162 4.50 -1.61 -19.48
C HIS A 162 4.52 -1.27 -17.99
N LEU A 163 4.52 0.03 -17.67
CA LEU A 163 4.49 0.53 -16.30
C LEU A 163 3.07 0.96 -15.91
N THR A 164 2.48 0.30 -14.91
CA THR A 164 1.12 0.62 -14.45
C THR A 164 1.06 1.93 -13.65
N ASN A 165 -0.13 2.47 -13.42
CA ASN A 165 -0.36 3.61 -12.51
C ASN A 165 -0.51 3.22 -11.02
N ARG A 166 -0.15 1.98 -10.65
CA ARG A 166 -0.25 1.45 -9.28
C ARG A 166 1.11 1.25 -8.62
N SER A 167 2.19 1.70 -9.26
CA SER A 167 3.55 1.59 -8.76
C SER A 167 4.41 2.73 -9.28
N GLY A 168 5.30 3.26 -8.44
CA GLY A 168 6.34 4.21 -8.82
C GLY A 168 7.63 3.56 -9.37
N ASN A 169 7.70 2.23 -9.39
CA ASN A 169 8.91 1.51 -9.80
C ASN A 169 9.29 1.81 -11.25
N ASN A 170 10.60 1.91 -11.50
CA ASN A 170 11.20 2.17 -12.83
C ASN A 170 10.79 3.48 -13.50
N ARG A 171 10.11 4.39 -12.79
CA ARG A 171 9.71 5.70 -13.33
C ARG A 171 10.75 6.81 -13.17
N GLY A 172 11.52 6.76 -12.08
CA GLY A 172 12.59 7.72 -11.80
C GLY A 172 13.89 7.41 -12.55
N GLY A 173 14.68 8.46 -12.84
CA GLY A 173 15.92 8.36 -13.60
C GLY A 173 15.70 8.15 -15.11
N PHE A 174 14.47 8.35 -15.58
CA PHE A 174 14.16 8.39 -17.00
C PHE A 174 14.90 9.56 -17.66
N ASN A 175 15.21 9.41 -18.94
CA ASN A 175 15.91 10.44 -19.69
C ASN A 175 15.28 10.54 -21.08
N ILE A 176 14.48 11.58 -21.30
CA ILE A 176 13.74 11.71 -22.56
C ILE A 176 14.67 11.85 -23.76
N ARG A 177 15.86 12.45 -23.57
CA ARG A 177 16.87 12.56 -24.65
C ARG A 177 17.38 11.20 -25.08
N LYS A 178 17.72 10.33 -24.12
CA LYS A 178 18.17 8.96 -24.41
C LYS A 178 17.06 8.16 -25.08
N PHE A 179 15.81 8.30 -24.62
CA PHE A 179 14.67 7.64 -25.23
C PHE A 179 14.45 8.13 -26.67
N ALA A 180 14.45 9.44 -26.90
CA ALA A 180 14.28 10.03 -28.23
C ALA A 180 15.42 9.64 -29.19
N ALA A 181 16.67 9.57 -28.70
CA ALA A 181 17.81 9.10 -29.48
C ALA A 181 17.72 7.60 -29.80
N LYS A 182 17.35 6.76 -28.82
CA LYS A 182 17.16 5.30 -29.00
C LYS A 182 16.17 5.00 -30.11
N HIS A 183 15.13 5.82 -30.25
CA HIS A 183 14.00 5.60 -31.18
C HIS A 183 13.96 6.57 -32.37
N ASP A 184 15.05 7.31 -32.62
CA ASP A 184 15.18 8.26 -33.75
C ASP A 184 14.00 9.25 -33.88
N LEU A 185 13.52 9.76 -32.74
CA LEU A 185 12.38 10.66 -32.64
C LEU A 185 12.72 12.11 -33.00
N GLY A 186 14.01 12.48 -33.01
CA GLY A 186 14.45 13.85 -33.26
C GLY A 186 14.05 14.84 -32.16
N ALA A 187 13.76 16.08 -32.56
CA ALA A 187 13.32 17.14 -31.66
C ALA A 187 11.79 17.06 -31.40
N PRO A 188 11.31 17.49 -30.21
CA PRO A 188 9.87 17.53 -29.95
C PRO A 188 9.18 18.50 -30.92
N ILE A 189 8.05 18.10 -31.48
CA ILE A 189 7.26 18.92 -32.41
C ILE A 189 6.23 19.77 -31.67
N ALA A 190 5.69 19.30 -30.55
CA ALA A 190 4.77 20.05 -29.72
C ALA A 190 5.12 19.91 -28.24
N GLY A 191 4.83 20.92 -27.44
CA GLY A 191 4.99 20.82 -26.00
C GLY A 191 4.31 21.94 -25.24
N ASN A 192 4.12 21.68 -23.94
CA ASN A 192 3.53 22.60 -22.97
C ASN A 192 3.92 22.08 -21.57
N PHE A 193 3.76 22.88 -20.53
CA PHE A 193 4.06 22.46 -19.18
C PHE A 193 3.29 23.30 -18.16
N TYR A 194 3.18 22.77 -16.95
CA TYR A 194 2.65 23.47 -15.79
C TYR A 194 3.55 23.19 -14.58
N GLN A 195 3.28 23.87 -13.47
CA GLN A 195 3.94 23.61 -12.20
C GLN A 195 2.91 23.13 -11.17
N ALA A 196 3.31 22.23 -10.28
CA ALA A 196 2.47 21.78 -9.18
C ALA A 196 3.31 21.66 -7.90
N GLU A 197 2.69 21.95 -6.76
CA GLU A 197 3.23 21.70 -5.43
C GLU A 197 2.23 20.84 -4.63
N TRP A 198 2.65 20.42 -3.43
CA TRP A 198 1.90 19.48 -2.61
C TRP A 198 0.49 19.99 -2.28
N ASP A 199 -0.49 19.08 -2.33
CA ASP A 199 -1.85 19.27 -1.79
C ASP A 199 -2.37 17.97 -1.15
N ASP A 200 -3.60 18.00 -0.63
CA ASP A 200 -4.23 16.87 0.07
C ASP A 200 -4.49 15.63 -0.81
N TYR A 201 -4.37 15.72 -2.14
CA TYR A 201 -4.47 14.55 -3.02
C TYR A 201 -3.17 13.75 -3.07
N VAL A 202 -2.00 14.37 -2.83
CA VAL A 202 -0.70 13.69 -2.91
C VAL A 202 -0.61 12.47 -2.00
N PRO A 203 -1.06 12.49 -0.72
CA PRO A 203 -1.09 11.29 0.11
C PRO A 203 -1.96 10.16 -0.47
N ILE A 204 -3.11 10.48 -1.09
CA ILE A 204 -4.00 9.50 -1.74
C ILE A 204 -3.31 8.89 -2.96
N LEU A 205 -2.63 9.72 -3.75
CA LEU A 205 -1.82 9.25 -4.86
C LEU A 205 -0.69 8.34 -4.37
N TYR A 206 0.00 8.72 -3.30
CA TYR A 206 1.05 7.88 -2.71
C TYR A 206 0.51 6.58 -2.13
N GLU A 207 -0.73 6.53 -1.63
CA GLU A 207 -1.39 5.26 -1.27
C GLU A 207 -1.69 4.41 -2.52
N GLN A 208 -2.12 5.03 -3.62
CA GLN A 208 -2.33 4.34 -4.90
C GLN A 208 -1.02 3.76 -5.47
N LEU A 209 0.08 4.52 -5.38
CA LEU A 209 1.43 4.09 -5.79
C LEU A 209 2.12 3.22 -4.73
N GLY A 210 1.60 3.28 -3.51
CA GLY A 210 2.15 2.78 -2.25
C GLY A 210 1.14 1.92 -1.52
N ALA A 211 0.59 0.97 -2.27
CA ALA A 211 0.34 -0.33 -1.70
C ALA A 211 1.66 -1.14 -1.68
N LYS A 212 2.11 -1.51 -0.48
CA LYS A 212 2.36 -2.93 -0.16
C LYS A 212 3.39 -3.65 -1.06
N HIS A 213 4.70 -3.41 -0.90
CA HIS A 213 5.75 -4.16 -1.60
C HIS A 213 6.88 -4.69 -0.70
N ASN A 214 7.46 -5.83 -1.09
CA ASN A 214 8.68 -6.37 -0.48
C ASN A 214 9.88 -5.53 -0.93
N PHE A 215 10.71 -5.07 0.00
CA PHE A 215 12.00 -4.46 -0.30
C PHE A 215 13.06 -5.55 -0.47
N ARG A 216 13.51 -5.77 -1.71
CA ARG A 216 14.63 -6.65 -2.05
C ARG A 216 15.74 -5.85 -2.75
N PRO A 217 16.86 -5.58 -2.06
CA PRO A 217 17.99 -4.87 -2.65
C PRO A 217 18.69 -5.75 -3.70
N ASN A 218 18.83 -5.26 -4.94
CA ASN A 218 19.54 -5.95 -6.02
C ASN A 218 21.05 -5.65 -6.04
N VAL A 219 21.58 -5.01 -4.99
CA VAL A 219 22.97 -4.56 -4.90
C VAL A 219 23.58 -5.09 -3.61
N VAL A 220 24.86 -5.48 -3.65
CA VAL A 220 25.60 -5.93 -2.46
C VAL A 220 25.83 -4.71 -1.55
N GLY A 221 25.28 -4.76 -0.34
CA GLY A 221 25.40 -3.70 0.66
C GLY A 221 24.71 -4.09 1.97
N ASN A 222 24.83 -3.25 3.00
CA ASN A 222 24.21 -3.47 4.33
C ASN A 222 22.71 -3.12 4.32
N TYR A 223 21.97 -3.61 3.34
CA TYR A 223 20.53 -3.40 3.24
C TYR A 223 19.78 -4.43 4.07
N LEU A 224 18.67 -4.03 4.67
CA LEU A 224 17.75 -4.94 5.36
C LEU A 224 16.58 -5.26 4.42
N PRO A 225 16.49 -6.45 3.81
CA PRO A 225 15.34 -6.82 3.00
C PRO A 225 14.08 -6.86 3.86
N LEU A 226 12.98 -6.29 3.35
CA LEU A 226 11.69 -6.26 4.06
C LEU A 226 10.63 -6.99 3.26
N LEU A 227 9.76 -7.71 3.94
CA LEU A 227 8.53 -8.24 3.39
C LEU A 227 7.34 -7.39 3.86
N ILE A 228 6.26 -7.41 3.08
CA ILE A 228 5.01 -6.77 3.47
C ILE A 228 4.53 -7.36 4.81
N GLY A 229 4.37 -6.50 5.80
CA GLY A 229 3.95 -6.87 7.15
C GLY A 229 5.09 -7.14 8.13
N ASP A 230 6.35 -7.04 7.70
CA ASP A 230 7.49 -6.99 8.63
C ASP A 230 7.39 -5.75 9.52
N VAL A 231 7.63 -5.95 10.81
CA VAL A 231 7.70 -4.87 11.80
C VAL A 231 9.19 -4.59 12.01
N VAL A 232 9.58 -3.33 11.83
CA VAL A 232 10.96 -2.88 11.95
C VAL A 232 11.11 -1.91 13.10
N ARG A 233 12.23 -2.02 13.81
CA ARG A 233 12.66 -1.01 14.77
C ARG A 233 13.66 -0.08 14.08
N VAL A 234 13.27 1.18 13.94
CA VAL A 234 14.16 2.22 13.40
C VAL A 234 15.12 2.65 14.51
N LEU A 235 16.42 2.53 14.25
CA LEU A 235 17.48 2.94 15.18
C LEU A 235 18.04 4.32 14.79
N GLN A 236 18.16 4.60 13.50
CA GLN A 236 18.60 5.87 12.95
C GLN A 236 17.90 6.17 11.62
N PHE A 237 17.89 7.42 11.20
CA PHE A 237 17.38 7.86 9.90
C PHE A 237 18.36 8.83 9.25
N SER A 238 18.47 8.77 7.92
CA SER A 238 19.31 9.68 7.13
C SER A 238 18.72 9.85 5.74
N GLY A 239 18.17 11.04 5.46
CA GLY A 239 17.48 11.32 4.19
C GLY A 239 16.26 10.41 4.02
N GLU A 240 16.20 9.68 2.91
CA GLU A 240 15.09 8.75 2.56
C GLU A 240 15.33 7.31 3.05
N TRP A 241 16.29 7.10 3.94
CA TRP A 241 16.66 5.78 4.44
C TRP A 241 16.58 5.72 5.96
N TYR A 242 16.03 4.62 6.44
CA TYR A 242 16.15 4.15 7.81
C TYR A 242 17.32 3.18 7.95
N TYR A 243 17.94 3.18 9.13
CA TYR A 243 18.79 2.11 9.61
C TYR A 243 18.13 1.48 10.82
N GLY A 244 18.02 0.16 10.83
CA GLY A 244 17.29 -0.53 11.87
C GLY A 244 17.40 -2.05 11.77
N CYS A 245 16.49 -2.72 12.44
CA CYS A 245 16.40 -4.18 12.45
C CYS A 245 14.95 -4.66 12.42
N LEU A 246 14.76 -5.93 12.11
CA LEU A 246 13.46 -6.58 12.28
C LEU A 246 13.15 -6.76 13.77
N ASP A 247 11.93 -6.43 14.18
CA ASP A 247 11.50 -6.51 15.58
C ASP A 247 11.45 -7.97 16.10
N ASN A 248 11.24 -8.93 15.20
CA ASN A 248 11.26 -10.36 15.51
C ASN A 248 12.66 -11.01 15.44
N ASP A 249 13.66 -10.30 14.92
CA ASP A 249 15.03 -10.79 14.76
C ASP A 249 16.00 -9.60 14.73
N MET A 250 16.39 -9.17 15.93
CA MET A 250 17.27 -8.02 16.16
C MET A 250 18.68 -8.23 15.59
N THR A 251 19.04 -9.45 15.18
CA THR A 251 20.34 -9.72 14.53
C THR A 251 20.36 -9.31 13.06
N LYS A 252 19.18 -9.20 12.44
CA LYS A 252 19.02 -8.73 11.06
C LYS A 252 18.93 -7.22 11.04
N VAL A 253 20.09 -6.59 10.92
CA VAL A 253 20.27 -5.15 10.84
C VAL A 253 20.60 -4.70 9.41
N GLY A 254 20.19 -3.50 9.06
CA GLY A 254 20.57 -2.88 7.79
C GLY A 254 19.79 -1.62 7.48
N VAL A 255 20.09 -1.03 6.33
CA VAL A 255 19.39 0.14 5.81
C VAL A 255 18.21 -0.27 4.92
N PHE A 256 17.10 0.46 5.05
CA PHE A 256 15.90 0.24 4.25
C PHE A 256 15.22 1.59 3.95
N PRO A 257 14.54 1.75 2.80
CA PRO A 257 14.00 3.04 2.42
C PRO A 257 12.77 3.38 3.26
N ILE A 258 12.61 4.65 3.60
CA ILE A 258 11.45 5.15 4.36
C ILE A 258 10.15 4.84 3.61
N SER A 259 10.15 4.92 2.28
CA SER A 259 8.98 4.64 1.43
C SER A 259 8.42 3.22 1.52
N PHE A 260 9.15 2.28 2.11
CA PHE A 260 8.72 0.89 2.30
C PHE A 260 8.19 0.60 3.71
N VAL A 261 8.17 1.61 4.59
CA VAL A 261 7.82 1.46 6.00
C VAL A 261 6.78 2.51 6.37
N GLU A 262 5.60 2.04 6.77
CA GLU A 262 4.53 2.90 7.27
C GLU A 262 4.68 3.06 8.78
N GLU A 263 4.87 4.31 9.23
CA GLU A 263 4.88 4.63 10.65
C GLU A 263 3.44 4.59 11.19
N LYS A 264 2.99 3.40 11.58
CA LYS A 264 1.71 3.25 12.28
C LYS A 264 1.90 3.53 13.76
N HIS A 265 1.71 4.79 14.14
CA HIS A 265 1.29 5.07 15.51
C HIS A 265 -0.10 4.48 15.68
N ALA A 266 -0.22 3.52 16.59
CA ALA A 266 -1.53 3.07 17.02
C ALA A 266 -2.16 4.27 17.77
N ASN A 267 -2.90 5.11 17.04
CA ASN A 267 -3.58 6.29 17.55
C ASN A 267 -4.76 5.85 18.43
N PHE A 268 -4.44 5.22 19.55
CA PHE A 268 -5.35 5.04 20.65
C PHE A 268 -5.35 6.32 21.46
N GLU A 269 -6.53 6.78 21.84
CA GLU A 269 -6.66 7.93 22.72
C GLU A 269 -5.93 7.61 24.05
N ASN A 270 -5.30 8.61 24.67
CA ASN A 270 -4.66 8.47 25.98
C ASN A 270 -5.72 8.38 27.10
N ASN A 271 -6.59 7.39 27.01
CA ASN A 271 -7.65 7.08 27.96
C ASN A 271 -7.74 5.56 28.18
N GLU A 272 -8.56 5.15 29.14
CA GLU A 272 -8.71 3.75 29.53
C GLU A 272 -9.14 2.86 28.34
N LEU A 273 -10.06 3.35 27.50
CA LEU A 273 -10.50 2.67 26.29
C LEU A 273 -9.34 2.39 25.33
N GLY A 274 -8.51 3.41 25.08
CA GLY A 274 -7.36 3.30 24.20
C GLY A 274 -6.32 2.32 24.71
N SER A 275 -6.03 2.33 26.02
CA SER A 275 -5.07 1.39 26.64
C SER A 275 -5.51 -0.07 26.53
N ILE A 276 -6.79 -0.35 26.82
CA ILE A 276 -7.35 -1.71 26.72
C ILE A 276 -7.39 -2.16 25.25
N ALA A 277 -7.82 -1.30 24.34
CA ALA A 277 -7.84 -1.59 22.91
C ALA A 277 -6.43 -1.89 22.38
N GLN A 278 -5.43 -1.12 22.81
CA GLN A 278 -4.03 -1.32 22.44
C GLN A 278 -3.52 -2.68 22.92
N THR A 279 -3.76 -3.01 24.18
CA THR A 279 -3.37 -4.29 24.79
C THR A 279 -4.02 -5.48 24.06
N ALA A 280 -5.32 -5.39 23.76
CA ALA A 280 -6.05 -6.41 23.01
C ALA A 280 -5.48 -6.61 21.59
N VAL A 281 -5.15 -5.52 20.91
CA VAL A 281 -4.63 -5.56 19.54
C VAL A 281 -3.23 -6.16 19.49
N TYR A 282 -2.35 -5.79 20.43
CA TYR A 282 -0.99 -6.33 20.49
C TYR A 282 -0.98 -7.80 20.91
N SER A 283 -1.76 -8.19 21.91
CA SER A 283 -1.84 -9.60 22.36
C SER A 283 -2.25 -10.54 21.23
N VAL A 284 -3.29 -10.20 20.45
CA VAL A 284 -3.71 -11.01 19.29
C VAL A 284 -2.61 -11.12 18.24
N LEU A 285 -1.89 -10.02 17.95
CA LEU A 285 -0.80 -10.05 16.97
C LEU A 285 0.34 -10.98 17.39
N THR A 286 0.75 -10.92 18.65
CA THR A 286 1.82 -11.76 19.20
C THR A 286 1.41 -13.24 19.21
N VAL A 287 0.23 -13.55 19.74
CA VAL A 287 -0.29 -14.93 19.83
C VAL A 287 -0.42 -15.56 18.44
N LEU A 288 -0.97 -14.84 17.46
CA LEU A 288 -1.11 -15.40 16.11
C LEU A 288 0.25 -15.72 15.46
N LYS A 289 1.30 -14.92 15.73
CA LYS A 289 2.65 -15.20 15.25
C LYS A 289 3.19 -16.48 15.88
N GLU A 290 3.03 -16.63 17.19
CA GLU A 290 3.47 -17.83 17.93
C GLU A 290 2.71 -19.07 17.50
N TRP A 291 1.37 -19.02 17.48
CA TRP A 291 0.54 -20.14 17.07
C TRP A 291 0.81 -20.57 15.63
N ARG A 292 1.05 -19.61 14.72
CA ARG A 292 1.45 -19.92 13.34
C ARG A 292 2.77 -20.68 13.29
N LYS A 293 3.76 -20.26 14.08
CA LYS A 293 5.07 -20.94 14.17
C LYS A 293 4.89 -22.38 14.66
N MET A 294 4.16 -22.56 15.75
CA MET A 294 3.90 -23.88 16.34
C MET A 294 3.11 -24.80 15.41
N CYS A 295 2.08 -24.29 14.72
CA CYS A 295 1.34 -25.06 13.72
C CYS A 295 2.22 -25.49 12.54
N ARG A 296 3.12 -24.63 12.09
CA ARG A 296 4.07 -24.94 11.01
C ARG A 296 5.04 -26.04 11.44
N GLU A 297 5.69 -25.87 12.59
CA GLU A 297 6.65 -26.84 13.13
C GLU A 297 5.99 -28.20 13.37
N SER A 298 4.78 -28.21 13.95
CA SER A 298 4.01 -29.45 14.11
C SER A 298 3.61 -30.07 12.77
N PHE A 299 3.28 -29.29 11.75
CA PHE A 299 2.95 -29.85 10.44
C PHE A 299 4.18 -30.49 9.77
N GLU A 300 5.32 -29.82 9.82
CA GLU A 300 6.59 -30.30 9.27
C GLU A 300 7.11 -31.55 9.99
N GLN A 301 6.94 -31.62 11.31
CA GLN A 301 7.40 -32.74 12.14
C GLN A 301 6.37 -33.88 12.27
N ARG A 302 5.24 -33.84 11.53
CA ARG A 302 4.10 -34.77 11.68
C ARG A 302 3.58 -34.84 13.14
N GLY A 303 3.67 -33.73 13.85
CA GLY A 303 3.16 -33.54 15.20
C GLY A 303 1.62 -33.61 15.26
N SER A 304 1.09 -33.58 16.48
CA SER A 304 -0.31 -33.88 16.77
C SER A 304 -1.19 -32.66 17.05
N ILE A 305 -0.77 -31.45 16.65
CA ILE A 305 -1.61 -30.25 16.80
C ILE A 305 -2.84 -30.38 15.89
N ASP A 306 -4.03 -30.26 16.49
CA ASP A 306 -5.30 -30.24 15.76
C ASP A 306 -5.51 -28.86 15.11
N ILE A 307 -4.98 -28.73 13.90
CA ILE A 307 -5.09 -27.54 13.05
C ILE A 307 -6.57 -27.17 12.81
N GLY A 308 -7.46 -28.15 12.68
CA GLY A 308 -8.88 -27.94 12.43
C GLY A 308 -9.61 -27.24 13.60
N LYS A 309 -9.10 -27.37 14.83
CA LYS A 309 -9.61 -26.65 16.00
C LYS A 309 -8.93 -25.31 16.23
N ILE A 310 -7.63 -25.20 15.95
CA ILE A 310 -6.86 -23.97 16.14
C ILE A 310 -7.28 -22.86 15.15
N PHE A 311 -7.47 -23.18 13.88
CA PHE A 311 -7.79 -22.18 12.85
C PHE A 311 -9.10 -21.40 13.12
N PRO A 312 -10.21 -22.04 13.52
CA PRO A 312 -11.41 -21.32 13.94
C PRO A 312 -11.16 -20.37 15.11
N MET A 313 -10.33 -20.76 16.09
CA MET A 313 -9.96 -19.88 17.21
C MET A 313 -9.15 -18.68 16.75
N MET A 314 -8.21 -18.87 15.81
CA MET A 314 -7.47 -17.78 15.17
C MET A 314 -8.42 -16.82 14.44
N LYS A 315 -9.40 -17.35 13.69
CA LYS A 315 -10.39 -16.55 12.97
C LYS A 315 -11.25 -15.72 13.92
N ASP A 316 -11.69 -16.31 15.03
CA ASP A 316 -12.45 -15.62 16.08
C ASP A 316 -11.67 -14.42 16.65
N ILE A 317 -10.41 -14.62 17.07
CA ILE A 317 -9.61 -13.54 17.66
C ILE A 317 -9.22 -12.45 16.64
N ILE A 318 -9.01 -12.82 15.37
CA ILE A 318 -8.79 -11.85 14.28
C ILE A 318 -10.03 -10.98 14.08
N ASN A 319 -11.22 -11.59 14.04
CA ASN A 319 -12.47 -10.87 13.86
C ASN A 319 -12.74 -9.92 15.04
N TRP A 320 -12.54 -10.38 16.28
CA TRP A 320 -12.71 -9.53 17.46
C TRP A 320 -11.69 -8.39 17.52
N ARG A 321 -10.44 -8.63 17.14
CA ARG A 321 -9.43 -7.56 16.97
C ARG A 321 -9.89 -6.52 15.95
N SER A 322 -10.43 -6.95 14.81
CA SER A 322 -10.94 -6.05 13.77
C SER A 322 -12.05 -5.12 14.31
N GLN A 323 -12.96 -5.68 15.13
CA GLN A 323 -14.01 -4.90 15.78
C GLN A 323 -13.45 -3.83 16.72
N ILE A 324 -12.44 -4.16 17.54
CA ILE A 324 -11.76 -3.20 18.43
C ILE A 324 -11.08 -2.08 17.61
N VAL A 325 -10.38 -2.45 16.53
CA VAL A 325 -9.67 -1.49 15.66
C VAL A 325 -10.64 -0.56 14.92
N SER A 326 -11.89 -0.98 14.68
CA SER A 326 -12.88 -0.17 13.99
C SER A 326 -13.29 1.12 14.73
N LYS A 327 -12.93 1.24 16.02
CA LYS A 327 -13.25 2.38 16.91
C LYS A 327 -14.76 2.69 17.04
N LYS A 328 -15.64 1.74 16.74
CA LYS A 328 -17.10 1.89 16.82
C LYS A 328 -17.71 1.43 18.14
N LEU A 329 -16.88 0.97 19.08
CA LEU A 329 -17.30 0.29 20.30
C LEU A 329 -17.13 1.17 21.53
N SER A 330 -18.03 1.02 22.49
CA SER A 330 -17.92 1.61 23.82
C SER A 330 -16.87 0.91 24.69
N LEU A 331 -16.45 1.55 25.80
CA LEU A 331 -15.51 0.99 26.78
C LEU A 331 -15.94 -0.40 27.29
N GLU A 332 -17.20 -0.56 27.62
CA GLU A 332 -17.72 -1.83 28.14
C GLU A 332 -17.74 -2.94 27.07
N GLU A 333 -17.98 -2.58 25.81
CA GLU A 333 -17.91 -3.53 24.69
C GLU A 333 -16.47 -3.96 24.39
N VAL A 334 -15.51 -3.02 24.45
CA VAL A 334 -14.09 -3.33 24.29
C VAL A 334 -13.58 -4.20 25.44
N LYS A 335 -13.94 -3.91 26.70
CA LYS A 335 -13.61 -4.78 27.84
C LYS A 335 -14.13 -6.21 27.66
N LYS A 336 -15.39 -6.35 27.23
CA LYS A 336 -16.00 -7.67 26.96
C LYS A 336 -15.29 -8.41 25.83
N LEU A 337 -14.93 -7.73 24.75
CA LEU A 337 -14.20 -8.34 23.63
C LEU A 337 -12.76 -8.71 24.01
N ASN A 338 -12.07 -7.86 24.78
CA ASN A 338 -10.73 -8.17 25.30
C ASN A 338 -10.76 -9.42 26.18
N TYR A 339 -11.76 -9.54 27.06
CA TYR A 339 -11.98 -10.75 27.85
C TYR A 339 -12.21 -11.99 26.98
N LYS A 340 -13.04 -11.89 25.92
CA LYS A 340 -13.27 -13.00 24.99
C LYS A 340 -12.01 -13.41 24.24
N ILE A 341 -11.21 -12.44 23.80
CA ILE A 341 -9.92 -12.65 23.16
C ILE A 341 -8.99 -13.41 24.10
N ALA A 342 -8.81 -12.91 25.32
CA ALA A 342 -7.99 -13.53 26.36
C ALA A 342 -8.39 -14.98 26.64
N LEU A 343 -9.68 -15.23 26.89
CA LEU A 343 -10.19 -16.57 27.16
C LEU A 343 -9.93 -17.53 25.99
N LYS A 344 -10.11 -17.07 24.75
CA LYS A 344 -9.87 -17.89 23.56
C LYS A 344 -8.39 -18.22 23.36
N ILE A 345 -7.51 -17.25 23.64
CA ILE A 345 -6.06 -17.45 23.64
C ILE A 345 -5.68 -18.50 24.70
N ASP A 346 -6.16 -18.34 25.93
CA ASP A 346 -5.83 -19.24 27.03
C ASP A 346 -6.34 -20.68 26.77
N LEU A 347 -7.50 -20.81 26.12
CA LEU A 347 -8.01 -22.11 25.64
C LEU A 347 -7.10 -22.73 24.58
N GLY A 348 -6.67 -21.96 23.59
CA GLY A 348 -5.78 -22.44 22.53
C GLY A 348 -4.41 -22.87 23.07
N ASN A 349 -3.89 -22.13 24.05
CA ASN A 349 -2.64 -22.44 24.73
C ASN A 349 -2.76 -23.72 25.60
N LYS A 350 -3.87 -23.86 26.34
CA LYS A 350 -4.03 -24.93 27.36
C LYS A 350 -4.53 -26.27 26.84
N TYR A 351 -5.24 -26.35 25.71
CA TYR A 351 -6.02 -27.56 25.35
C TYR A 351 -5.14 -28.77 24.95
N SER A 352 -4.46 -29.38 25.90
CA SER A 352 -4.03 -30.76 25.82
C SER A 352 -5.23 -31.63 26.19
N ARG A 353 -5.62 -32.61 25.37
CA ARG A 353 -6.62 -33.60 25.79
C ARG A 353 -6.10 -34.27 27.07
N ALA A 354 -6.78 -34.00 28.18
CA ALA A 354 -6.53 -34.66 29.45
C ALA A 354 -6.85 -36.15 29.31
N PHE A 355 -5.96 -36.96 29.87
CA PHE A 355 -6.11 -38.39 30.13
C PHE A 355 -7.55 -38.77 30.48
N VAL A 356 -8.13 -39.68 29.70
CA VAL A 356 -9.25 -40.49 30.19
C VAL A 356 -8.63 -41.75 30.77
N PHE A 357 -8.50 -41.82 32.10
CA PHE A 357 -8.23 -43.08 32.79
C PHE A 357 -9.46 -43.97 32.60
N PHE A 358 -9.39 -44.91 31.65
CA PHE A 358 -10.16 -46.14 31.75
C PHE A 358 -9.26 -47.18 32.40
N SER A 359 -9.61 -47.57 33.61
CA SER A 359 -9.01 -48.71 34.29
C SER A 359 -9.28 -49.99 33.49
N GLY A 360 -8.21 -50.60 32.96
CA GLY A 360 -8.23 -51.98 32.51
C GLY A 360 -8.26 -52.17 30.99
N MET A 361 -7.10 -52.09 30.35
CA MET A 361 -6.50 -53.14 29.49
C MET A 361 -5.32 -52.54 28.74
N GLN A 362 -4.23 -53.29 28.74
CA GLN A 362 -3.01 -53.02 27.99
C GLN A 362 -3.30 -53.00 26.48
N ASP A 363 -2.57 -52.11 25.79
CA ASP A 363 -2.35 -52.06 24.34
C ASP A 363 -3.55 -51.74 23.44
N LEU A 364 -3.72 -50.45 23.12
CA LEU A 364 -4.21 -49.97 21.82
C LEU A 364 -3.90 -48.49 21.60
N LEU A 365 -2.94 -48.24 20.70
CA LEU A 365 -2.63 -47.02 19.94
C LEU A 365 -3.51 -45.77 20.21
N PHE A 366 -3.21 -44.97 21.25
CA PHE A 366 -3.90 -43.70 21.50
C PHE A 366 -3.13 -42.50 20.93
N LEU A 367 -3.53 -42.06 19.73
CA LEU A 367 -3.12 -40.81 19.08
C LEU A 367 -3.52 -39.61 19.96
N HIS A 368 -2.59 -39.12 20.78
CA HIS A 368 -2.78 -37.96 21.64
C HIS A 368 -2.71 -36.65 20.82
N PHE A 369 -3.87 -36.08 20.49
CA PHE A 369 -3.96 -34.68 20.06
C PHE A 369 -3.68 -33.76 21.26
N ARG A 370 -2.53 -33.07 21.28
CA ARG A 370 -2.28 -31.93 22.19
C ARG A 370 -2.47 -30.63 21.40
N MET A 371 -3.20 -29.65 21.92
CA MET A 371 -3.03 -28.25 21.47
C MET A 371 -1.81 -27.64 22.18
N LEU A 372 -1.49 -26.41 21.76
CA LEU A 372 -0.17 -25.80 21.69
C LEU A 372 0.76 -26.06 22.89
N GLY A 373 0.24 -26.12 24.11
CA GLY A 373 1.03 -26.43 25.30
C GLY A 373 1.92 -25.26 25.74
N ALA A 374 1.52 -24.05 25.39
CA ALA A 374 2.16 -22.80 25.79
C ALA A 374 1.67 -22.36 27.18
N ASP A 375 2.50 -21.58 27.88
CA ASP A 375 2.16 -21.06 29.21
C ASP A 375 0.93 -20.15 29.16
N VAL A 376 0.11 -20.23 30.21
CA VAL A 376 -1.07 -19.37 30.39
C VAL A 376 -0.67 -18.13 31.17
N ILE A 377 -1.00 -16.96 30.63
CA ILE A 377 -0.74 -15.67 31.27
C ILE A 377 -1.82 -15.41 32.33
N VAL A 378 -1.43 -14.88 33.50
CA VAL A 378 -2.39 -14.53 34.55
C VAL A 378 -3.07 -13.21 34.21
N ARG A 379 -4.40 -13.20 34.19
CA ARG A 379 -5.21 -12.08 33.72
C ARG A 379 -6.29 -11.68 34.72
N ASP A 380 -6.59 -10.39 34.75
CA ASP A 380 -7.68 -9.83 35.55
C ASP A 380 -9.08 -10.25 35.01
N ILE A 381 -10.14 -9.71 35.63
CA ILE A 381 -11.54 -9.95 35.21
C ILE A 381 -11.90 -9.33 33.85
N HIS A 382 -11.04 -8.45 33.31
CA HIS A 382 -11.21 -7.75 32.05
C HIS A 382 -10.31 -8.29 30.93
N GLY A 383 -9.49 -9.31 31.21
CA GLY A 383 -8.58 -9.94 30.26
C GLY A 383 -7.22 -9.27 30.12
N ASN A 384 -6.93 -8.23 30.91
CA ASN A 384 -5.62 -7.58 30.91
C ASN A 384 -4.60 -8.46 31.61
N GLU A 385 -3.36 -8.42 31.13
CA GLU A 385 -2.23 -9.10 31.77
C GLU A 385 -1.93 -8.44 33.12
N LEU A 386 -1.81 -9.25 34.17
CA LEU A 386 -1.46 -8.78 35.51
C LEU A 386 0.04 -8.53 35.59
N GLN A 387 0.44 -7.29 35.92
CA GLN A 387 1.83 -6.98 36.24
C GLN A 387 2.18 -7.60 37.59
N THR A 388 3.06 -8.60 37.57
CA THR A 388 3.47 -9.40 38.73
C THR A 388 4.13 -8.56 39.83
N GLU A 389 4.71 -7.43 39.46
CA GLU A 389 5.33 -6.44 40.34
C GLU A 389 4.33 -5.61 41.19
N ASN A 390 3.04 -5.64 40.82
CA ASN A 390 1.97 -4.91 41.52
C ASN A 390 1.02 -5.84 42.32
N CYS A 391 1.32 -7.14 42.42
CA CYS A 391 0.49 -8.11 43.14
C CYS A 391 1.27 -8.84 44.23
N SER A 392 0.61 -9.11 45.36
CA SER A 392 1.16 -10.04 46.34
C SER A 392 1.17 -11.48 45.80
N VAL A 393 2.04 -12.33 46.35
CA VAL A 393 2.12 -13.76 46.00
C VAL A 393 0.77 -14.47 46.17
N ALA A 394 -0.01 -14.08 47.19
CA ALA A 394 -1.33 -14.65 47.45
C ALA A 394 -2.37 -14.23 46.40
N GLU A 395 -2.36 -12.96 45.98
CA GLU A 395 -3.24 -12.45 44.93
C GLU A 395 -2.92 -13.06 43.57
N LEU A 396 -1.63 -13.19 43.24
CA LEU A 396 -1.19 -13.85 42.01
C LEU A 396 -1.64 -15.31 41.97
N HIS A 397 -1.51 -16.05 43.09
CA HIS A 397 -1.98 -17.42 43.20
C HIS A 397 -3.51 -17.52 43.03
N LYS A 398 -4.27 -16.61 43.66
CA LYS A 398 -5.72 -16.54 43.52
C LYS A 398 -6.15 -16.30 42.07
N HIS A 399 -5.54 -15.32 41.40
CA HIS A 399 -5.84 -15.05 39.99
C HIS A 399 -5.46 -16.22 39.07
N HIS A 400 -4.37 -16.92 39.38
CA HIS A 400 -4.00 -18.14 38.65
C HIS A 400 -5.07 -19.24 38.79
N LEU A 401 -5.57 -19.47 40.00
CA LEU A 401 -6.65 -20.43 40.26
C LEU A 401 -7.94 -20.03 39.52
N GLU A 402 -8.32 -18.76 39.58
CA GLU A 402 -9.50 -18.22 38.88
C GLU A 402 -9.37 -18.37 37.36
N THR A 403 -8.20 -18.08 36.78
CA THR A 403 -7.92 -18.34 35.35
C THR A 403 -8.01 -19.83 35.03
N ALA A 404 -7.44 -20.69 35.85
CA ALA A 404 -7.49 -22.14 35.64
C ALA A 404 -8.92 -22.69 35.65
N GLU A 405 -9.77 -22.20 36.56
CA GLU A 405 -11.18 -22.57 36.70
C GLU A 405 -12.04 -22.05 35.55
N ARG A 406 -11.83 -20.79 35.12
CA ARG A 406 -12.48 -20.20 33.93
C ARG A 406 -12.25 -21.08 32.70
N ILE A 407 -10.99 -21.45 32.45
CA ILE A 407 -10.64 -22.31 31.32
C ILE A 407 -11.27 -23.71 31.47
N ALA A 408 -11.24 -24.29 32.67
CA ALA A 408 -11.84 -25.61 32.90
C ALA A 408 -13.37 -25.62 32.67
N THR A 409 -14.06 -24.54 33.02
CA THR A 409 -15.49 -24.37 32.79
C THR A 409 -15.80 -24.28 31.29
N GLU A 410 -15.04 -23.50 30.55
CA GLU A 410 -15.25 -23.34 29.11
C GLU A 410 -14.95 -24.63 28.31
N ILE A 411 -13.94 -25.40 28.74
CA ILE A 411 -13.65 -26.75 28.21
C ILE A 411 -14.84 -27.70 28.43
N ARG A 412 -15.48 -27.66 29.61
CA ARG A 412 -16.68 -28.47 29.92
C ARG A 412 -17.87 -28.08 29.05
N HIS A 413 -18.07 -26.79 28.80
CA HIS A 413 -19.13 -26.32 27.89
C HIS A 413 -18.89 -26.74 26.44
N SER A 414 -17.66 -26.57 25.94
CA SER A 414 -17.27 -26.94 24.58
C SER A 414 -17.40 -28.45 24.32
N SER A 415 -17.00 -29.27 25.29
CA SER A 415 -17.09 -30.73 25.16
C SER A 415 -18.53 -31.27 25.24
N ARG A 416 -19.46 -30.54 25.88
CA ARG A 416 -20.91 -30.83 25.84
C ARG A 416 -21.54 -30.47 24.49
N ALA A 417 -21.07 -29.41 23.83
CA ALA A 417 -21.47 -29.04 22.48
C ALA A 417 -20.96 -30.02 21.41
N GLU A 418 -19.71 -30.50 21.54
CA GLU A 418 -19.14 -31.51 20.63
C GLU A 418 -19.86 -32.86 20.69
N LYS A 419 -20.31 -33.29 21.88
CA LYS A 419 -21.14 -34.52 22.04
C LYS A 419 -22.47 -34.44 21.28
N PHE A 420 -23.00 -33.24 21.04
CA PHE A 420 -24.21 -33.04 20.24
C PHE A 420 -23.97 -33.11 18.73
N MET A 421 -22.72 -32.97 18.26
CA MET A 421 -22.37 -32.96 16.83
C MET A 421 -21.73 -34.26 16.31
N GLN A 422 -21.44 -35.24 17.18
CA GLN A 422 -20.91 -36.55 16.78
C GLN A 422 -22.00 -37.52 16.29
N THR A 423 -22.58 -37.21 15.13
CA THR A 423 -23.23 -38.20 14.25
C THR A 423 -22.89 -37.88 12.78
N LYS A 424 -21.60 -37.91 12.42
CA LYS A 424 -21.19 -38.03 11.01
C LYS A 424 -19.85 -38.76 10.87
N ARG A 425 -19.85 -39.70 9.92
CA ARG A 425 -18.86 -40.76 9.63
C ARG A 425 -17.42 -40.27 9.49
N SER A 426 -16.48 -41.17 9.82
CA SER A 426 -15.06 -41.05 9.47
C SER A 426 -14.87 -41.01 7.95
N GLN A 427 -14.60 -39.83 7.41
CA GLN A 427 -13.90 -39.71 6.14
C GLN A 427 -12.40 -39.58 6.44
N SER A 428 -11.58 -40.28 5.68
CA SER A 428 -10.14 -40.09 5.64
C SER A 428 -9.83 -38.66 5.21
N ASN A 429 -9.47 -37.81 6.17
CA ASN A 429 -9.16 -36.40 5.94
C ASN A 429 -7.69 -36.24 5.55
N TRP A 430 -7.44 -35.64 4.39
CA TRP A 430 -6.12 -35.20 3.98
C TRP A 430 -5.98 -33.71 4.33
N ASN A 431 -5.01 -33.37 5.18
CA ASN A 431 -4.75 -31.98 5.57
C ASN A 431 -3.71 -31.38 4.61
N LEU A 432 -4.11 -30.35 3.87
CA LEU A 432 -3.22 -29.56 3.01
C LEU A 432 -2.96 -28.20 3.67
N LEU A 433 -1.72 -27.94 4.08
CA LEU A 433 -1.31 -26.63 4.59
C LEU A 433 -0.77 -25.78 3.43
N LEU A 434 -1.52 -24.75 3.03
CA LEU A 434 -1.08 -23.77 2.03
C LEU A 434 -0.58 -22.52 2.74
N THR A 435 0.72 -22.23 2.60
CA THR A 435 1.30 -20.96 3.07
C THR A 435 1.51 -20.05 1.88
N PHE A 436 0.74 -18.97 1.81
CA PHE A 436 0.96 -17.91 0.83
C PHE A 436 2.07 -17.01 1.35
N VAL A 437 3.12 -16.86 0.54
CA VAL A 437 4.18 -15.88 0.72
C VAL A 437 4.01 -14.93 -0.46
N GLU A 438 4.03 -13.62 -0.22
CA GLU A 438 3.94 -12.59 -1.28
C GLU A 438 2.58 -12.47 -2.02
N PHE A 439 1.46 -12.85 -1.38
CA PHE A 439 0.13 -12.70 -1.96
C PHE A 439 -0.42 -11.27 -1.78
N HIS A 440 -0.77 -10.61 -2.88
CA HIS A 440 -1.31 -9.24 -2.89
C HIS A 440 -2.59 -9.17 -3.72
N HIS A 441 -3.73 -8.86 -3.08
CA HIS A 441 -5.01 -8.62 -3.77
C HIS A 441 -5.58 -7.23 -3.40
N PRO A 442 -5.84 -6.35 -4.39
CA PRO A 442 -6.22 -4.95 -4.15
C PRO A 442 -7.57 -4.70 -3.47
N TYR A 443 -8.47 -5.69 -3.33
CA TYR A 443 -9.84 -5.51 -2.82
C TYR A 443 -10.12 -6.19 -1.46
N MET A 444 -9.10 -6.67 -0.75
CA MET A 444 -9.25 -7.41 0.51
C MET A 444 -9.51 -6.51 1.73
N ASN A 445 -10.41 -5.54 1.62
CA ASN A 445 -11.09 -5.02 2.82
C ASN A 445 -12.31 -5.90 3.18
N ASN A 446 -12.85 -6.69 2.23
CA ASN A 446 -13.99 -7.63 2.41
C ASN A 446 -13.99 -8.84 1.43
N GLY A 447 -12.85 -9.20 0.81
CA GLY A 447 -12.79 -10.33 -0.12
C GLY A 447 -12.70 -11.68 0.60
N GLU A 448 -13.47 -12.67 0.15
CA GLU A 448 -13.42 -14.06 0.61
C GLU A 448 -12.53 -14.87 -0.34
N LEU A 449 -11.46 -15.49 0.16
CA LEU A 449 -10.58 -16.30 -0.69
C LEU A 449 -11.16 -17.72 -0.76
N SER A 450 -11.58 -18.14 -1.95
CA SER A 450 -12.11 -19.50 -2.14
C SER A 450 -11.08 -20.38 -2.82
N PHE A 451 -10.74 -21.51 -2.20
CA PHE A 451 -9.87 -22.54 -2.72
C PHE A 451 -10.70 -23.74 -3.18
N MET A 452 -10.40 -24.27 -4.36
CA MET A 452 -11.02 -25.49 -4.88
C MET A 452 -9.93 -26.50 -5.22
N LEU A 453 -10.04 -27.72 -4.66
CA LEU A 453 -9.21 -28.84 -5.07
C LEU A 453 -9.84 -29.42 -6.35
N PHE A 454 -9.09 -29.48 -7.46
CA PHE A 454 -9.62 -29.85 -8.78
C PHE A 454 -8.96 -31.14 -9.30
N ASP A 455 -9.76 -32.11 -9.76
CA ASP A 455 -9.26 -33.30 -10.46
C ASP A 455 -9.03 -32.98 -11.94
N GLY A 456 -7.77 -32.83 -12.34
CA GLY A 456 -7.39 -32.49 -13.72
C GLY A 456 -7.65 -33.60 -14.76
N ARG A 457 -7.93 -34.85 -14.35
CA ARG A 457 -8.24 -35.95 -15.27
C ARG A 457 -9.74 -36.06 -15.52
N LEU A 458 -10.54 -35.86 -14.47
CA LEU A 458 -12.00 -35.97 -14.52
C LEU A 458 -12.71 -34.62 -14.73
N TRP A 459 -11.97 -33.51 -14.73
CA TRP A 459 -12.47 -32.15 -14.90
C TRP A 459 -13.59 -31.78 -13.91
N HIS A 460 -13.46 -32.24 -12.66
CA HIS A 460 -14.44 -32.00 -11.61
C HIS A 460 -13.79 -31.54 -10.30
N GLY A 461 -14.50 -30.69 -9.54
CA GLY A 461 -14.06 -30.19 -8.24
C GLY A 461 -14.21 -31.24 -7.14
N ILE A 462 -13.14 -31.52 -6.40
CA ILE A 462 -13.09 -32.52 -5.32
C ILE A 462 -13.56 -31.92 -3.99
N SER A 463 -13.12 -30.70 -3.65
CA SER A 463 -13.54 -30.01 -2.42
C SER A 463 -13.37 -28.49 -2.51
N TYR A 464 -14.06 -27.77 -1.61
CA TYR A 464 -14.12 -26.31 -1.53
C TYR A 464 -13.75 -25.84 -0.12
N ALA A 465 -12.95 -24.78 0.00
CA ALA A 465 -12.63 -24.13 1.27
C ALA A 465 -12.66 -22.60 1.12
N HIS A 466 -13.21 -21.90 2.12
CA HIS A 466 -13.27 -20.43 2.16
C HIS A 466 -12.32 -19.91 3.25
N ALA A 467 -11.52 -18.88 2.95
CA ALA A 467 -10.64 -18.19 3.88
C ALA A 467 -11.11 -16.75 4.10
#